data_AF-A0A397W1D8-F1
#
_entry.id   AF-A0A397W1D8-F1
#
_cell.length_a   1.000
_cell.length_b   1.000
_cell.length_c   1.000
_cell.angle_alpha   90.00
_cell.angle_beta   90.00
_cell.angle_gamma   90.00
#
_symmetry.space_group_name_H-M   'P 1'
#
loop_
_entity.id
_entity.type
_entity.pdbx_description
1 polymer ?
#
loop_
_entity_poly.entity_id
_entity_poly.type
_entity_poly.pdbx_seq_one_letter_code
_entity_poly.pdbx_strand_id
1 'polypeptide(L)'
;MQGSRDGFDAKPFHKLCVNIPGLIVVIKVENSNEILGGYNPLGWKSTNDGPKKAPGSFIFSLKNENMKESILSRVNDQLDAIYYSQNNGPSFIILDIMIRMDEKMALLL
;
A
#
# COMPACT_ATOMS: atom_id res chain seq x y z
N MET A 1 10.96 4.80 4.60
CA MET A 1 10.30 4.62 5.91
C MET A 1 10.31 3.14 6.23
N GLN A 2 10.73 2.75 7.43
CA GLN A 2 10.69 1.37 7.93
C GLN A 2 9.84 1.35 9.20
N GLY A 3 8.74 0.60 9.22
CA GLY A 3 7.76 0.70 10.30
C GLY A 3 8.31 0.29 11.68
N SER A 4 9.21 -0.69 11.72
CA SER A 4 9.91 -1.09 12.96
C SER A 4 10.77 0.02 13.59
N ARG A 5 11.25 0.97 12.78
CA ARG A 5 12.08 2.10 13.23
C ARG A 5 11.28 3.39 13.38
N ASP A 6 10.44 3.68 12.40
CA ASP A 6 9.75 4.97 12.27
C ASP A 6 8.34 4.93 12.90
N GLY A 7 7.83 3.75 13.26
CA GLY A 7 6.45 3.52 13.70
C GLY A 7 5.51 3.15 12.56
N PHE A 8 4.37 2.53 12.90
CA PHE A 8 3.35 2.09 11.94
C PHE A 8 2.21 3.11 11.73
N ASP A 9 2.26 4.25 12.42
CA ASP A 9 1.25 5.30 12.32
C ASP A 9 1.27 6.00 10.94
N ALA A 10 0.15 6.63 10.58
CA ALA A 10 0.05 7.48 9.40
C ALA A 10 1.00 8.69 9.43
N LYS A 11 1.35 9.19 10.64
CA LYS A 11 2.20 10.38 10.80
C LYS A 11 3.62 10.20 10.22
N PRO A 12 4.40 9.16 10.60
CA PRO A 12 5.66 8.84 9.95
C PRO A 12 5.55 8.69 8.43
N PHE A 13 4.50 8.03 7.95
CA PHE A 13 4.25 7.88 6.51
C PHE A 13 4.10 9.24 5.83
N HIS A 14 3.23 10.11 6.36
CA HIS A 14 3.02 11.42 5.76
C HIS A 14 4.27 12.31 5.80
N LYS A 15 5.08 12.17 6.85
CA LYS A 15 6.35 12.91 6.97
C LYS A 15 7.39 12.46 5.96
N LEU A 16 7.43 11.16 5.63
CA LEU A 16 8.55 10.55 4.88
C LEU A 16 8.22 10.17 3.44
N CYS A 17 6.94 9.98 3.09
CA CYS A 17 6.54 9.33 1.83
C CYS A 17 5.55 10.14 0.98
N VAL A 18 5.03 11.27 1.49
CA VAL A 18 4.08 12.11 0.73
C VAL A 18 4.77 12.76 -0.47
N ASN A 19 4.04 12.82 -1.59
CA ASN A 19 4.50 13.36 -2.88
C ASN A 19 5.74 12.66 -3.47
N ILE A 20 6.07 11.45 -3.00
CA ILE A 20 7.13 10.64 -3.60
C ILE A 20 6.47 9.64 -4.58
N PRO A 21 6.67 9.81 -5.90
CA PRO A 21 6.12 8.91 -6.91
C PRO A 21 6.88 7.59 -6.96
N GLY A 22 6.27 6.58 -7.57
CA GLY A 22 6.93 5.30 -7.88
C GLY A 22 7.34 4.48 -6.66
N LEU A 23 6.65 4.64 -5.54
CA LEU A 23 6.94 3.89 -4.32
C LEU A 23 6.30 2.50 -4.32
N ILE A 24 7.02 1.55 -3.74
CA ILE A 24 6.52 0.23 -3.39
C ILE A 24 6.34 0.17 -1.88
N VAL A 25 5.20 -0.36 -1.44
CA VAL A 25 4.91 -0.68 -0.04
C VAL A 25 5.02 -2.19 0.12
N VAL A 26 5.75 -2.64 1.14
CA VAL A 26 5.98 -4.06 1.44
C VAL A 26 5.70 -4.32 2.91
N ILE A 27 4.82 -5.27 3.18
CA ILE A 27 4.31 -5.55 4.52
C ILE A 27 4.36 -7.04 4.77
N LYS A 28 4.92 -7.44 5.91
CA LYS A 28 4.87 -8.80 6.42
C LYS A 28 3.65 -8.93 7.34
N VAL A 29 2.79 -9.89 7.05
CA VAL A 29 1.63 -10.17 7.88
C VAL A 29 2.09 -10.92 9.13
N GLU A 30 1.69 -10.45 10.32
CA GLU A 30 2.05 -11.10 11.58
C GLU A 30 1.50 -12.54 11.63
N ASN A 31 2.27 -13.46 12.20
CA ASN A 31 1.88 -14.88 12.34
C ASN A 31 1.59 -15.60 11.00
N SER A 32 2.13 -15.08 9.88
CA SER A 32 2.09 -15.79 8.61
C SER A 32 3.39 -15.58 7.81
N ASN A 33 3.55 -16.40 6.77
CA ASN A 33 4.62 -16.26 5.77
C ASN A 33 4.14 -15.48 4.53
N GLU A 34 3.04 -14.74 4.66
CA GLU A 34 2.49 -13.89 3.62
C GLU A 34 3.11 -12.48 3.65
N ILE A 35 3.47 -11.98 2.47
CA ILE A 35 3.89 -10.61 2.25
C ILE A 35 2.86 -9.93 1.37
N LEU A 36 2.28 -8.84 1.88
CA LEU A 36 1.37 -7.98 1.15
C LEU A 36 2.11 -6.74 0.67
N GLY A 37 1.61 -6.13 -0.40
CA GLY A 37 2.16 -4.86 -0.84
C GLY A 37 1.53 -4.33 -2.09
N GLY A 38 2.13 -3.26 -2.60
CA GLY A 38 1.69 -2.65 -3.84
C GLY A 38 2.60 -1.52 -4.30
N TYR A 39 2.49 -1.21 -5.58
CA TYR A 39 3.18 -0.13 -6.26
C TYR A 39 2.18 0.94 -6.69
N ASN A 40 2.58 2.19 -6.52
CA ASN A 40 1.83 3.35 -6.99
C ASN A 40 2.78 4.32 -7.71
N PRO A 41 2.57 4.59 -9.02
CA PRO A 41 3.41 5.51 -9.76
C PRO A 41 3.21 6.98 -9.36
N LEU A 42 2.05 7.35 -8.82
CA LEU A 42 1.73 8.76 -8.51
C LEU A 42 2.25 9.23 -7.14
N GLY A 43 2.44 8.30 -6.20
CA GLY A 43 2.65 8.64 -4.80
C GLY A 43 1.35 8.99 -4.06
N TRP A 44 1.46 9.29 -2.76
CA TRP A 44 0.33 9.65 -1.89
C TRP A 44 0.37 11.11 -1.48
N LYS A 45 -0.82 11.69 -1.26
CA LYS A 45 -0.98 13.04 -0.70
C LYS A 45 -1.65 12.96 0.66
N SER A 46 -1.27 13.89 1.53
CA SER A 46 -1.96 14.12 2.82
C SER A 46 -3.09 15.13 2.62
N THR A 47 -4.06 14.75 1.79
CA THR A 47 -5.31 15.50 1.54
C THR A 47 -6.49 14.55 1.66
N ASN A 48 -7.70 15.07 1.79
CA ASN A 48 -8.92 14.26 1.84
C ASN A 48 -9.67 14.32 0.50
N ASP A 49 -8.94 14.18 -0.61
CA ASP A 49 -9.48 14.33 -1.97
C ASP A 49 -10.16 13.06 -2.50
N GLY A 50 -10.26 12.01 -1.69
CA GLY A 50 -10.91 10.76 -2.03
C GLY A 50 -10.10 9.85 -2.98
N PRO A 51 -10.79 8.94 -3.69
CA PRO A 51 -10.19 8.04 -4.67
C PRO A 51 -9.50 8.78 -5.83
N LYS A 52 -8.44 8.17 -6.37
CA LYS A 52 -7.72 8.65 -7.54
C LYS A 52 -7.35 7.49 -8.47
N LYS A 53 -7.47 7.74 -9.76
CA LYS A 53 -6.87 6.91 -10.80
C LYS A 53 -5.35 6.97 -10.68
N ALA A 54 -4.71 5.81 -10.68
CA ALA A 54 -3.27 5.69 -10.82
C ALA A 54 -2.93 4.54 -11.77
N PRO A 55 -3.05 4.76 -13.09
CA PRO A 55 -2.68 3.81 -14.13
C PRO A 55 -1.31 3.19 -13.88
N GLY A 56 -1.20 1.87 -14.05
CA GLY A 56 0.05 1.14 -13.78
C GLY A 56 0.29 0.77 -12.31
N SER A 57 -0.61 1.13 -11.39
CA SER A 57 -0.58 0.61 -10.01
C SER A 57 -0.86 -0.89 -9.98
N PHE A 58 -0.31 -1.57 -8.98
CA PHE A 58 -0.60 -2.97 -8.72
C PHE A 58 -0.48 -3.28 -7.23
N ILE A 59 -1.19 -4.30 -6.78
CA ILE A 59 -0.99 -4.91 -5.46
C ILE A 59 -0.55 -6.36 -5.62
N PHE A 60 0.08 -6.88 -4.58
CA PHE A 60 0.47 -8.27 -4.53
C PHE A 60 0.23 -8.87 -3.14
N SER A 61 0.01 -10.18 -3.16
CA SER A 61 0.20 -11.09 -2.04
C SER A 61 1.21 -12.14 -2.47
N LEU A 62 2.29 -12.30 -1.72
CA LEU A 62 3.32 -13.30 -1.94
C LEU A 62 3.28 -14.31 -0.80
N LYS A 63 3.11 -15.59 -1.13
CA LYS A 63 3.15 -16.68 -0.16
C LYS A 63 4.49 -17.42 -0.29
N ASN A 64 5.38 -17.21 0.68
CA ASN A 64 6.76 -17.69 0.60
C ASN A 64 6.86 -19.23 0.47
N GLU A 65 5.94 -19.97 1.08
CA GLU A 65 5.92 -21.45 1.05
C GLU A 65 5.29 -22.01 -0.22
N ASN A 66 4.40 -21.26 -0.87
CA ASN A 66 3.74 -21.67 -2.10
C ASN A 66 3.56 -20.49 -3.06
N MET A 67 4.61 -20.22 -3.83
CA MET A 67 4.61 -19.12 -4.80
C MET A 67 3.45 -19.20 -5.82
N LYS A 68 2.91 -20.39 -6.10
CA LYS A 68 1.76 -20.55 -7.02
C LYS A 68 0.46 -19.96 -6.47
N GLU A 69 0.35 -19.80 -5.15
CA GLU A 69 -0.77 -19.13 -4.49
C GLU A 69 -0.55 -17.63 -4.35
N SER A 70 0.56 -17.10 -4.86
CA SER A 70 0.80 -15.66 -4.87
C SER A 70 -0.07 -14.99 -5.92
N ILE A 71 -0.56 -13.79 -5.60
CA ILE A 71 -1.46 -13.02 -6.44
C ILE A 71 -0.77 -11.71 -6.80
N LEU A 72 -0.79 -11.35 -8.07
CA LEU A 72 -0.46 -10.02 -8.56
C LEU A 72 -1.69 -9.46 -9.27
N SER A 73 -2.26 -8.40 -8.71
CA SER A 73 -3.42 -7.72 -9.29
C SER A 73 -3.01 -6.33 -9.77
N ARG A 74 -3.23 -6.07 -11.07
CA ARG A 74 -2.94 -4.77 -11.70
C ARG A 74 -4.23 -3.96 -11.78
N VAL A 75 -4.14 -2.67 -11.50
CA VAL A 75 -5.29 -1.77 -11.64
C VAL A 75 -5.61 -1.60 -13.13
N ASN A 76 -6.90 -1.64 -13.46
CA ASN A 76 -7.40 -1.19 -14.75
C ASN A 76 -7.43 0.33 -14.77
N ASP A 77 -6.85 0.96 -15.78
CA ASP A 77 -6.71 2.42 -15.91
C ASP A 77 -8.03 3.21 -15.83
N GLN A 78 -9.18 2.54 -16.01
CA GLN A 78 -10.50 3.15 -15.86
C GLN A 78 -10.94 3.30 -14.40
N LEU A 79 -10.34 2.55 -13.47
CA LEU A 79 -10.72 2.48 -12.05
C LEU A 79 -9.82 3.35 -11.18
N ASP A 80 -10.35 3.75 -10.03
CA ASP A 80 -9.55 4.33 -8.96
C ASP A 80 -8.64 3.28 -8.33
N ALA A 81 -7.42 3.69 -8.00
CA ALA A 81 -6.31 2.83 -7.60
C ALA A 81 -5.81 3.12 -6.19
N ILE A 82 -5.93 4.38 -5.77
CA ILE A 82 -5.38 4.88 -4.51
C ILE A 82 -6.37 5.83 -3.85
N TYR A 83 -6.24 6.01 -2.54
CA TYR A 83 -7.04 6.93 -1.76
C TYR A 83 -6.14 7.95 -1.05
N TYR A 84 -6.43 9.23 -1.20
CA TYR A 84 -5.77 10.26 -0.40
C TYR A 84 -6.53 10.49 0.91
N SER A 85 -5.79 10.38 2.01
CA SER A 85 -6.28 10.61 3.37
C SER A 85 -5.18 11.27 4.18
N GLN A 86 -5.56 12.16 5.10
CA GLN A 86 -4.64 12.71 6.11
C GLN A 86 -4.45 11.80 7.33
N ASN A 87 -5.35 10.83 7.50
CA ASN A 87 -5.45 10.00 8.70
C ASN A 87 -4.96 8.57 8.47
N ASN A 88 -4.61 8.19 7.24
CA ASN A 88 -4.20 6.83 6.90
C ASN A 88 -2.78 6.82 6.34
N GLY A 89 -2.10 5.70 6.50
CA GLY A 89 -0.91 5.38 5.72
C GLY A 89 -1.23 5.12 4.23
N PRO A 90 -0.38 4.36 3.52
CA PRO A 90 -0.63 4.05 2.13
C PRO A 90 -1.95 3.27 1.98
N SER A 91 -2.79 3.73 1.06
CA SER A 91 -4.11 3.15 0.78
C SER A 91 -4.23 2.83 -0.71
N PHE A 92 -4.65 1.60 -0.99
CA PHE A 92 -4.95 1.10 -2.34
C PHE A 92 -6.45 0.79 -2.46
N ILE A 93 -7.02 1.02 -3.64
CA ILE A 93 -8.40 0.69 -3.98
C ILE A 93 -8.34 -0.25 -5.18
N ILE A 94 -8.90 -1.45 -5.05
CA ILE A 94 -9.05 -2.40 -6.16
C ILE A 94 -10.43 -3.04 -6.07
N LEU A 95 -11.19 -2.97 -7.17
CA LEU A 95 -12.51 -3.63 -7.29
C LEU A 95 -13.43 -3.33 -6.10
N ASP A 96 -13.57 -2.04 -5.74
CA ASP A 96 -14.34 -1.53 -4.59
C ASP A 96 -13.86 -1.97 -3.19
N ILE A 97 -12.77 -2.74 -3.10
CA ILE A 97 -12.12 -3.11 -1.84
C ILE A 97 -10.98 -2.12 -1.58
N MET A 98 -11.09 -1.38 -0.48
CA MET A 98 -10.04 -0.50 0.01
C MET A 98 -9.15 -1.27 0.99
N ILE A 99 -7.89 -1.45 0.62
CA ILE A 99 -6.88 -2.01 1.50
C ILE A 99 -6.16 -0.83 2.17
N ARG A 100 -6.38 -0.70 3.48
CA ARG A 100 -5.62 0.20 4.34
C ARG A 100 -4.54 -0.61 5.03
N MET A 101 -3.32 -0.12 4.94
CA MET A 101 -2.20 -0.74 5.63
C MET A 101 -2.10 -0.07 7.00
N ASP A 102 -2.63 -0.72 8.04
CA ASP A 102 -2.62 -0.26 9.44
C ASP A 102 -2.01 -1.30 10.41
N GLU A 103 -1.96 -0.93 11.69
CA GLU A 103 -1.09 -1.37 12.79
C GLU A 103 -0.95 -2.89 13.05
N LYS A 104 -1.75 -3.75 12.42
CA LYS A 104 -1.64 -5.21 12.58
C LYS A 104 -0.69 -5.88 11.58
N MET A 105 -0.02 -5.09 10.74
CA MET A 105 0.78 -5.60 9.65
C MET A 105 2.21 -5.02 9.72
N ALA A 106 3.17 -5.86 10.08
CA ALA A 106 4.55 -5.46 10.30
C ALA A 106 5.26 -5.13 8.96
N LEU A 107 5.46 -3.84 8.69
CA LEU A 107 6.29 -3.34 7.60
C LEU A 107 7.76 -3.78 7.79
N LEU A 108 8.25 -4.69 6.94
CA LEU A 108 9.67 -5.03 6.83
C LEU A 108 10.26 -4.28 5.62
N LEU A 109 11.18 -3.36 5.88
CA LEU A 109 12.26 -3.02 4.95
C LEU A 109 13.57 -3.44 5.60
#